data_AF-A0A972VL71-F1
#
_entry.id   AF-A0A972VL71-F1
#
_cell.length_a   1.000
_cell.length_b   1.000
_cell.length_c   1.000
_cell.angle_alpha   90.00
_cell.angle_beta   90.00
_cell.angle_gamma   90.00
#
_symmetry.space_group_name_H-M   'P 1'
#
loop_
_entity.id
_entity.type
_entity.pdbx_description
1 polymer ?
#
loop_
_entity_poly.entity_id
_entity_poly.type
_entity_poly.pdbx_seq_one_letter_code
_entity_poly.pdbx_strand_id
1 'polypeptide(L)'
;MEQMVNDPNIKRVLLICNSSYQSKANDKKGGVGIESMIISDEIYSQADQKKFIPIVRESKDGKACLPTFVNSRFYIDLSDPEYFEDNYEQLLRNIFDKPKSSRPPIGEPPAFINQEDPIKSQTANKLLPLINALKNNKSNTGIFITEYLEAFTSSIMQFEFKEDEADRDKPLDEFVLERVEQLTVFRDEFILFLKTYSKYSTFDIEIFHKFFESILSQTVNSKYSDQGISDHFNFFNYELFLYFTSFLIKNELFEELHYILYNPFLLSKRDRPIEPLMYYHLNKPVGSLNKGRNERLLLNRADVTADTIKERIHEGFVFDELKEADILLYYVSCFQFDPVTFGHFAWWPHLTVYNTYRLPLIEKCISERHFNKVKILFEAKDKEELKSKVELIKEQGADRIQRFHNEFPHLVNVFDFEKIGKFK
;
A
#
# COMPACT_ATOMS: atom_id res chain seq x y z
N MET A 1 8.72 -54.07 -22.31
CA MET A 1 8.20 -53.58 -21.01
C MET A 1 9.25 -52.79 -20.24
N GLU A 2 10.46 -53.30 -19.97
CA GLU A 2 11.50 -52.53 -19.25
C GLU A 2 11.85 -51.18 -19.91
N GLN A 3 11.71 -51.05 -21.24
CA GLN A 3 11.89 -49.78 -21.95
C GLN A 3 10.99 -48.65 -21.43
N MET A 4 9.77 -48.93 -20.93
CA MET A 4 8.90 -47.90 -20.37
C MET A 4 9.49 -47.22 -19.13
N VAL A 5 10.34 -47.95 -18.40
CA VAL A 5 11.06 -47.47 -17.22
C VAL A 5 12.38 -46.83 -17.62
N ASN A 6 13.15 -47.49 -18.49
CA ASN A 6 14.55 -47.15 -18.74
C ASN A 6 14.79 -46.19 -19.92
N ASP A 7 13.82 -45.99 -20.81
CA ASP A 7 13.98 -45.07 -21.95
C ASP A 7 13.79 -43.60 -21.51
N PRO A 8 14.81 -42.74 -21.65
CA PRO A 8 14.73 -41.33 -21.27
C PRO A 8 13.80 -40.49 -22.16
N ASN A 9 13.41 -40.99 -23.33
CA ASN A 9 12.45 -40.32 -24.24
C ASN A 9 11.01 -40.52 -23.79
N ILE A 10 10.71 -41.55 -22.99
CA ILE A 10 9.38 -41.79 -22.44
C ILE A 10 9.18 -40.95 -21.18
N LYS A 11 8.52 -39.80 -21.35
CA LYS A 11 8.29 -38.83 -20.28
C LYS A 11 7.09 -39.13 -19.39
N ARG A 12 6.08 -39.83 -19.93
CA ARG A 12 4.82 -40.18 -19.25
C ARG A 12 4.36 -41.58 -19.64
N VAL A 13 3.83 -42.31 -18.67
CA VAL A 13 3.21 -43.62 -18.82
C VAL A 13 1.83 -43.57 -18.17
N LEU A 14 0.78 -43.82 -18.96
CA LEU A 14 -0.60 -43.80 -18.49
C LEU A 14 -1.01 -45.20 -18.01
N LEU A 15 -1.46 -45.31 -16.77
CA LEU A 15 -1.94 -46.56 -16.20
C LEU A 15 -3.46 -46.58 -16.24
N ILE A 16 -4.02 -47.30 -17.23
CA ILE A 16 -5.48 -47.38 -17.40
C ILE A 16 -6.05 -48.37 -16.38
N CYS A 17 -6.64 -47.81 -15.33
CA CYS A 17 -7.11 -48.53 -14.16
C CYS A 17 -8.62 -48.82 -14.27
N ASN A 18 -8.94 -50.10 -14.34
CA ASN A 18 -10.29 -50.65 -14.27
C ASN A 18 -10.30 -51.84 -13.28
N SER A 19 -11.47 -52.40 -13.00
CA SER A 19 -11.59 -53.49 -12.02
C SER A 19 -10.79 -54.74 -12.40
N SER A 20 -10.64 -55.04 -13.70
CA SER A 20 -9.84 -56.17 -14.19
C SER A 20 -8.34 -55.94 -13.95
N TYR A 21 -7.85 -54.74 -14.23
CA TYR A 21 -6.45 -54.36 -14.03
C TYR A 21 -6.09 -54.36 -12.53
N GLN A 22 -6.96 -53.81 -11.69
CA GLN A 22 -6.81 -53.82 -10.23
C GLN A 22 -6.67 -55.24 -9.68
N SER A 23 -7.57 -56.17 -10.02
CA SER A 23 -7.49 -57.55 -9.54
C SER A 23 -6.23 -58.27 -10.06
N LYS A 24 -5.91 -58.16 -11.36
CA LYS A 24 -4.72 -58.83 -11.93
C LYS A 24 -3.41 -58.32 -11.32
N ALA A 25 -3.30 -57.01 -11.10
CA ALA A 25 -2.13 -56.38 -10.51
C ALA A 25 -1.96 -56.72 -9.02
N ASN A 26 -3.05 -56.72 -8.25
CA ASN A 26 -3.03 -57.05 -6.82
C ASN A 26 -2.82 -58.55 -6.56
N ASP A 27 -3.48 -59.42 -7.34
CA ASP A 27 -3.41 -60.87 -7.18
C ASP A 27 -2.17 -61.48 -7.87
N LYS A 28 -1.38 -60.68 -8.59
CA LYS A 28 -0.19 -61.09 -9.35
C LYS A 28 -0.46 -62.27 -10.30
N LYS A 29 -1.64 -62.27 -10.95
CA LYS A 29 -2.09 -63.35 -11.86
C LYS A 29 -1.95 -62.98 -13.34
N GLY A 30 -1.36 -63.88 -14.13
CA GLY A 30 -1.17 -63.72 -15.58
C GLY A 30 -0.01 -62.78 -15.97
N GLY A 31 0.12 -62.46 -17.26
CA GLY A 31 1.21 -61.63 -17.80
C GLY A 31 1.29 -60.19 -17.26
N VAL A 32 0.20 -59.68 -16.68
CA VAL A 32 0.09 -58.34 -16.07
C VAL A 32 0.82 -58.25 -14.71
N GLY A 33 1.11 -59.39 -14.07
CA GLY A 33 1.81 -59.44 -12.78
C GLY A 33 3.27 -58.97 -12.84
N ILE A 34 4.00 -59.36 -13.90
CA ILE A 34 5.40 -58.96 -14.11
C ILE A 34 5.49 -57.45 -14.40
N GLU A 35 4.57 -56.96 -15.22
CA GLU A 35 4.47 -55.53 -15.57
C GLU A 35 4.19 -54.67 -14.34
N SER A 36 3.26 -55.12 -13.49
CA SER A 36 2.91 -54.45 -12.25
C SER A 36 4.06 -54.44 -11.24
N MET A 37 4.89 -55.49 -11.20
CA MET A 37 6.11 -55.54 -10.35
C MET A 37 7.16 -54.51 -10.80
N ILE A 38 7.43 -54.44 -12.10
CA ILE A 38 8.39 -53.48 -12.66
C ILE A 38 7.92 -52.04 -12.38
N ILE A 39 6.62 -51.77 -12.54
CA ILE A 39 6.04 -50.45 -12.26
C ILE A 39 6.03 -50.15 -10.75
N SER A 40 5.70 -51.13 -9.89
CA SER A 40 5.70 -50.91 -8.44
C SER A 40 7.10 -50.58 -7.93
N ASP A 41 8.10 -51.34 -8.35
CA ASP A 41 9.50 -51.14 -7.92
C ASP A 41 10.01 -49.75 -8.32
N GLU A 42 9.68 -49.31 -9.54
CA GLU A 42 10.05 -47.97 -10.02
C GLU A 42 9.32 -46.84 -9.27
N ILE A 43 8.03 -47.01 -8.99
CA ILE A 43 7.24 -46.04 -8.21
C ILE A 43 7.75 -45.91 -6.78
N TYR A 44 8.28 -46.99 -6.19
CA TYR A 44 8.86 -46.98 -4.84
C TYR A 44 10.31 -46.48 -4.80
N SER A 45 11.09 -46.67 -5.87
CA SER A 45 12.52 -46.38 -5.92
C SER A 45 12.87 -44.93 -6.30
N GLN A 46 12.04 -44.24 -7.09
CA GLN A 46 12.36 -42.92 -7.61
C GLN A 46 11.62 -41.76 -6.92
N ALA A 47 12.35 -40.66 -6.72
CA ALA A 47 11.82 -39.41 -6.16
C ALA A 47 11.02 -38.56 -7.16
N ASP A 48 11.18 -38.77 -8.47
CA ASP A 48 10.48 -37.97 -9.49
C ASP A 48 9.13 -38.58 -9.86
N GLN A 49 8.11 -38.19 -9.09
CA GLN A 49 6.80 -38.83 -8.99
C GLN A 49 5.86 -38.62 -10.20
N LYS A 50 6.36 -38.05 -11.31
CA LYS A 50 5.53 -37.56 -12.43
C LYS A 50 5.44 -38.50 -13.62
N LYS A 51 6.24 -39.58 -13.67
CA LYS A 51 6.33 -40.46 -14.84
C LYS A 51 5.09 -41.35 -15.03
N PHE A 52 4.55 -41.92 -13.96
CA PHE A 52 3.37 -42.79 -14.01
C PHE A 52 2.12 -42.02 -13.60
N ILE A 53 1.13 -41.96 -14.49
CA ILE A 53 -0.15 -41.27 -14.24
C ILE A 53 -1.27 -42.33 -14.20
N PRO A 54 -1.85 -42.61 -13.02
CA PRO A 54 -3.03 -43.45 -12.93
C PRO A 54 -4.26 -42.75 -13.50
N ILE A 55 -4.97 -43.45 -14.39
CA ILE A 55 -6.22 -43.00 -15.01
C ILE A 55 -7.33 -43.98 -14.62
N VAL A 56 -8.32 -43.52 -13.89
CA VAL A 56 -9.46 -44.34 -13.48
C VAL A 56 -10.50 -44.34 -14.60
N ARG A 57 -10.91 -45.53 -15.05
CA ARG A 57 -12.01 -45.70 -16.03
C ARG A 57 -13.23 -46.41 -15.44
N GLU A 58 -13.11 -46.92 -14.23
CA GLU A 58 -14.19 -47.60 -13.54
C GLU A 58 -14.09 -47.31 -12.04
N SER A 59 -15.23 -46.98 -11.45
CA SER A 59 -15.39 -46.77 -10.01
C SER A 59 -16.49 -47.69 -9.49
N LYS A 60 -16.26 -48.33 -8.35
CA LYS A 60 -17.24 -49.21 -7.67
C LYS A 60 -17.54 -48.66 -6.29
N ASP A 61 -18.82 -48.52 -5.97
CA ASP A 61 -19.30 -48.01 -4.66
C ASP A 61 -18.67 -46.66 -4.27
N GLY A 62 -18.52 -45.75 -5.25
CA GLY A 62 -17.89 -44.43 -5.05
C GLY A 62 -16.38 -44.48 -4.82
N LYS A 63 -15.72 -45.63 -5.04
CA LYS A 63 -14.26 -45.79 -4.93
C LYS A 63 -13.65 -46.11 -6.28
N ALA A 64 -12.59 -45.37 -6.62
CA ALA A 64 -11.79 -45.61 -7.81
C ALA A 64 -11.17 -47.03 -7.80
N CYS A 65 -11.29 -47.77 -8.91
CA CYS A 65 -10.65 -49.08 -9.07
C CYS A 65 -9.15 -48.94 -9.35
N LEU A 66 -8.34 -48.77 -8.30
CA LEU A 66 -6.87 -48.60 -8.39
C LEU A 66 -6.10 -49.80 -7.79
N PRO A 67 -5.00 -50.26 -8.42
CA PRO A 67 -4.06 -51.19 -7.78
C PRO A 67 -3.45 -50.62 -6.50
N THR A 68 -3.11 -51.48 -5.54
CA THR A 68 -2.66 -51.08 -4.20
C THR A 68 -1.40 -50.20 -4.23
N PHE A 69 -0.49 -50.43 -5.18
CA PHE A 69 0.78 -49.70 -5.28
C PHE A 69 0.64 -48.23 -5.77
N VAL A 70 -0.51 -47.85 -6.33
CA VAL A 70 -0.82 -46.47 -6.76
C VAL A 70 -1.96 -45.81 -6.00
N ASN A 71 -2.58 -46.52 -5.05
CA ASN A 71 -3.77 -46.04 -4.34
C ASN A 71 -3.54 -44.75 -3.51
N SER A 72 -2.31 -44.50 -3.05
CA SER A 72 -1.94 -43.28 -2.31
C SER A 72 -1.44 -42.13 -3.19
N ARG A 73 -1.40 -42.32 -4.51
CA ARG A 73 -0.85 -41.35 -5.46
C ARG A 73 -1.96 -40.53 -6.10
N PHE A 74 -1.59 -39.36 -6.58
CA PHE A 74 -2.47 -38.54 -7.41
C PHE A 74 -2.89 -39.31 -8.66
N TYR A 75 -4.19 -39.36 -8.94
CA TYR A 75 -4.78 -40.01 -10.11
C TYR A 75 -5.77 -39.07 -10.79
N ILE A 76 -6.09 -39.35 -12.06
CA ILE A 76 -7.09 -38.62 -12.82
C ILE A 76 -8.28 -39.55 -13.05
N ASP A 77 -9.47 -39.09 -12.68
CA ASP A 77 -10.69 -39.89 -12.81
C ASP A 77 -11.44 -39.56 -14.11
N LEU A 78 -11.49 -40.49 -15.05
CA LEU A 78 -12.23 -40.40 -16.30
C LEU A 78 -13.40 -41.39 -16.34
N SER A 79 -13.88 -41.85 -15.18
CA SER A 79 -15.00 -42.78 -15.04
C SER A 79 -16.35 -42.07 -14.96
N ASP A 80 -16.40 -40.86 -14.41
CA ASP A 80 -17.61 -40.05 -14.27
C ASP A 80 -17.88 -39.19 -15.53
N PRO A 81 -19.01 -39.38 -16.23
CA PRO A 81 -19.38 -38.55 -17.38
C PRO A 81 -19.53 -37.05 -17.05
N GLU A 82 -19.92 -36.70 -15.83
CA GLU A 82 -20.17 -35.30 -15.42
C GLU A 82 -18.86 -34.50 -15.37
N TYR A 83 -17.78 -35.12 -14.91
CA TYR A 83 -16.46 -34.48 -14.74
C TYR A 83 -15.46 -34.88 -15.84
N PHE A 84 -15.89 -35.62 -16.86
CA PHE A 84 -15.02 -36.20 -17.87
C PHE A 84 -14.17 -35.14 -18.59
N GLU A 85 -14.81 -34.06 -19.08
CA GLU A 85 -14.14 -33.01 -19.85
C GLU A 85 -13.10 -32.24 -19.02
N ASP A 86 -13.42 -31.91 -17.78
CA ASP A 86 -12.51 -31.20 -16.87
C ASP A 86 -11.29 -32.06 -16.50
N ASN A 87 -11.51 -33.34 -16.20
CA ASN A 87 -10.46 -34.28 -15.86
C ASN A 87 -9.61 -34.65 -17.10
N TYR A 88 -10.22 -34.65 -18.30
CA TYR A 88 -9.51 -34.82 -19.56
C TYR A 88 -8.61 -33.62 -19.86
N GLU A 89 -9.09 -32.38 -19.64
CA GLU A 89 -8.26 -31.18 -19.71
C GLU A 89 -7.07 -31.28 -18.74
N GLN A 90 -7.31 -31.75 -17.52
CA GLN A 90 -6.28 -31.95 -16.50
C GLN A 90 -5.22 -32.96 -16.93
N LEU A 91 -5.62 -34.06 -17.58
CA LEU A 91 -4.70 -35.06 -18.14
C LEU A 91 -3.81 -34.46 -19.23
N LEU A 92 -4.39 -33.72 -20.18
CA LEU A 92 -3.64 -33.07 -21.24
C LEU A 92 -2.60 -32.10 -20.65
N ARG A 93 -3.02 -31.27 -19.69
CA ARG A 93 -2.11 -30.34 -19.00
C ARG A 93 -0.97 -31.05 -18.29
N ASN A 94 -1.23 -32.21 -17.68
CA ASN A 94 -0.21 -33.02 -17.03
C ASN A 94 0.81 -33.61 -18.03
N ILE A 95 0.31 -34.11 -19.17
CA ILE A 95 1.14 -34.67 -20.25
C ILE A 95 2.08 -33.62 -20.85
N PHE A 96 1.59 -32.38 -21.02
CA PHE A 96 2.36 -31.29 -21.62
C PHE A 96 3.11 -30.40 -20.62
N ASP A 97 3.16 -30.76 -19.33
CA ASP A 97 3.80 -29.97 -18.26
C ASP A 97 3.28 -28.51 -18.18
N LYS A 98 1.97 -28.31 -18.43
CA LYS A 98 1.28 -27.00 -18.40
C LYS A 98 0.18 -26.94 -17.32
N PRO A 99 0.54 -26.97 -16.02
CA PRO A 99 -0.44 -26.92 -14.93
C PRO A 99 -1.28 -25.65 -15.01
N LYS A 100 -2.57 -25.75 -14.64
CA LYS A 100 -3.56 -24.64 -14.69
C LYS A 100 -3.16 -23.46 -13.78
N SER A 101 -2.25 -23.69 -12.84
CA SER A 101 -1.62 -22.67 -11.99
C SER A 101 -0.10 -22.87 -12.00
N SER A 102 0.64 -21.93 -12.57
CA SER A 102 2.08 -21.82 -12.35
C SER A 102 2.30 -21.43 -10.90
N ARG A 103 3.25 -22.09 -10.20
CA ARG A 103 3.69 -21.59 -8.88
C ARG A 103 4.08 -20.12 -9.07
N PRO A 104 3.57 -19.20 -8.22
CA PRO A 104 4.05 -17.83 -8.26
C PRO A 104 5.58 -17.85 -8.12
N PRO A 105 6.31 -16.94 -8.78
CA PRO A 105 7.74 -16.81 -8.56
C PRO A 105 8.00 -16.71 -7.06
N ILE A 106 9.05 -17.40 -6.59
CA ILE A 106 9.52 -17.25 -5.21
C ILE A 106 9.79 -15.76 -5.03
N GLY A 107 9.09 -15.12 -4.10
CA GLY A 107 9.33 -13.72 -3.77
C GLY A 107 10.75 -13.55 -3.27
N GLU A 108 11.31 -12.37 -3.48
CA GLU A 108 12.56 -11.98 -2.82
C GLU A 108 12.40 -12.21 -1.31
N PRO A 109 13.44 -12.70 -0.61
CA PRO A 109 13.43 -12.74 0.84
C PRO A 109 13.06 -11.35 1.35
N PRO A 110 12.21 -11.24 2.39
CA PRO A 110 11.85 -9.95 2.95
C PRO A 110 13.09 -9.10 3.20
N ALA A 111 13.05 -7.82 2.80
CA ALA A 111 14.22 -6.93 2.82
C ALA A 111 14.97 -6.90 4.17
N PHE A 112 14.28 -7.21 5.29
CA PHE A 112 14.87 -7.31 6.63
C PHE A 112 15.89 -8.46 6.82
N ILE A 113 15.95 -9.45 5.92
CA ILE A 113 16.88 -10.59 6.03
C ILE A 113 18.29 -10.24 5.54
N ASN A 114 18.40 -9.31 4.57
CA ASN A 114 19.67 -8.98 3.91
C ASN A 114 20.30 -7.66 4.40
N GLN A 115 19.68 -6.98 5.37
CA GLN A 115 20.26 -5.78 5.98
C GLN A 115 21.24 -6.21 7.08
N GLU A 116 22.53 -5.87 6.93
CA GLU A 116 23.58 -6.17 7.92
C GLU A 116 23.44 -5.35 9.21
N ASP A 117 22.56 -4.34 9.22
CA ASP A 117 21.91 -3.80 10.43
C ASP A 117 20.62 -3.10 9.99
N PRO A 118 19.45 -3.78 9.98
CA PRO A 118 18.20 -3.07 9.87
C PRO A 118 18.16 -2.16 11.09
N ILE A 119 17.78 -0.90 10.92
CA ILE A 119 17.09 -0.20 12.00
C ILE A 119 15.88 -1.09 12.27
N LYS A 120 16.02 -2.02 13.23
CA LYS A 120 14.95 -2.91 13.64
C LYS A 120 13.89 -1.96 14.12
N SER A 121 12.86 -1.79 13.29
CA SER A 121 11.72 -0.99 13.64
C SER A 121 11.28 -1.48 15.02
N GLN A 122 11.41 -0.58 15.99
CA GLN A 122 11.03 -0.87 17.37
C GLN A 122 9.53 -1.12 17.47
N THR A 123 8.77 -0.75 16.42
CA THR A 123 7.35 -0.99 16.24
C THR A 123 7.00 -2.29 15.55
N ALA A 124 7.94 -2.98 14.87
CA ALA A 124 7.64 -4.21 14.12
C ALA A 124 7.03 -5.31 15.01
N ASN A 125 7.46 -5.40 16.27
CA ASN A 125 6.94 -6.34 17.26
C ASN A 125 5.49 -6.02 17.71
N LYS A 126 4.99 -4.80 17.49
CA LYS A 126 3.60 -4.38 17.71
C LYS A 126 2.78 -4.43 16.43
N LEU A 127 3.39 -4.08 15.30
CA LEU A 127 2.75 -4.08 14.00
C LEU A 127 2.33 -5.49 13.58
N LEU A 128 3.21 -6.49 13.66
CA LEU A 128 2.86 -7.85 13.22
C LEU A 128 1.67 -8.46 13.99
N PRO A 129 1.61 -8.38 15.34
CA PRO A 129 0.41 -8.75 16.08
C PRO A 129 -0.84 -7.98 15.66
N LEU A 130 -0.74 -6.67 15.43
CA LEU A 130 -1.85 -5.84 14.95
C LEU A 130 -2.37 -6.31 13.58
N ILE A 131 -1.47 -6.49 12.61
CA ILE A 131 -1.83 -6.99 11.27
C ILE A 131 -2.52 -8.35 11.36
N ASN A 132 -2.02 -9.24 12.23
CA ASN A 132 -2.65 -10.54 12.45
C ASN A 132 -4.00 -10.43 13.18
N ALA A 133 -4.17 -9.49 14.10
CA ALA A 133 -5.44 -9.25 14.78
C ALA A 133 -6.51 -8.74 13.81
N LEU A 134 -6.15 -7.78 12.94
CA LEU A 134 -7.01 -7.24 11.89
C LEU A 134 -7.46 -8.34 10.92
N LYS A 135 -6.52 -9.11 10.37
CA LYS A 135 -6.81 -10.18 9.39
C LYS A 135 -7.72 -11.29 9.95
N ASN A 136 -7.62 -11.56 11.25
CA ASN A 136 -8.41 -12.59 11.92
C ASN A 136 -9.65 -12.04 12.64
N ASN A 137 -9.98 -10.75 12.44
CA ASN A 137 -11.13 -10.06 13.04
C ASN A 137 -11.26 -10.29 14.56
N LYS A 138 -10.14 -10.12 15.29
CA LYS A 138 -10.13 -10.33 16.74
C LYS A 138 -10.88 -9.20 17.45
N SER A 139 -11.63 -9.53 18.49
CA SER A 139 -12.40 -8.54 19.28
C SER A 139 -11.54 -7.51 20.01
N ASN A 140 -10.26 -7.82 20.28
CA ASN A 140 -9.32 -6.93 20.95
C ASN A 140 -8.43 -6.11 19.99
N THR A 141 -8.81 -5.99 18.71
CA THR A 141 -8.04 -5.25 17.70
C THR A 141 -7.76 -3.80 18.09
N GLY A 142 -8.72 -3.12 18.74
CA GLY A 142 -8.53 -1.74 19.20
C GLY A 142 -7.33 -1.57 20.15
N ILE A 143 -7.06 -2.55 21.01
CA ILE A 143 -5.92 -2.51 21.94
C ILE A 143 -4.60 -2.56 21.16
N PHE A 144 -4.51 -3.46 20.17
CA PHE A 144 -3.31 -3.57 19.33
C PHE A 144 -3.06 -2.31 18.50
N ILE A 145 -4.13 -1.62 18.06
CA ILE A 145 -4.00 -0.34 17.36
C ILE A 145 -3.39 0.70 18.28
N THR A 146 -3.96 0.89 19.48
CA THR A 146 -3.45 1.86 20.46
C THR A 146 -2.00 1.57 20.81
N GLU A 147 -1.65 0.32 21.14
CA GLU A 147 -0.28 -0.05 21.49
C GLU A 147 0.71 0.20 20.33
N TYR A 148 0.30 -0.07 19.09
CA TYR A 148 1.13 0.20 17.91
C TYR A 148 1.35 1.69 17.70
N LEU A 149 0.29 2.50 17.73
CA LEU A 149 0.39 3.95 17.51
C LEU A 149 1.18 4.63 18.63
N GLU A 150 0.99 4.23 19.89
CA GLU A 150 1.81 4.74 21.00
C GLU A 150 3.29 4.37 20.83
N ALA A 151 3.58 3.13 20.44
CA ALA A 151 4.95 2.69 20.16
C ALA A 151 5.54 3.43 18.94
N PHE A 152 4.75 3.69 17.90
CA PHE A 152 5.15 4.45 16.72
C PHE A 152 5.57 5.85 17.10
N THR A 153 4.67 6.57 17.77
CA THR A 153 4.89 7.96 18.17
C THR A 153 6.04 8.08 19.20
N SER A 154 6.25 7.07 20.04
CA SER A 154 7.42 7.02 20.94
C SER A 154 8.73 6.72 20.20
N SER A 155 8.69 5.88 19.17
CA SER A 155 9.89 5.47 18.41
C SER A 155 10.39 6.58 17.50
N ILE A 156 9.49 7.32 16.83
CA ILE A 156 9.89 8.46 15.99
C ILE A 156 10.57 9.55 16.82
N MET A 157 10.19 9.74 18.09
CA MET A 157 10.82 10.76 18.95
C MET A 157 12.25 10.43 19.36
N GLN A 158 12.69 9.19 19.20
CA GLN A 158 14.08 8.84 19.45
C GLN A 158 15.04 9.45 18.40
N PHE A 159 14.50 9.94 17.28
CA PHE A 159 15.22 10.66 16.24
C PHE A 159 15.34 12.16 16.54
N GLU A 160 14.75 12.66 17.63
CA GLU A 160 14.97 14.04 18.07
C GLU A 160 16.47 14.29 18.30
N PHE A 161 16.95 15.42 17.81
CA PHE A 161 18.35 15.79 17.92
C PHE A 161 18.84 15.80 19.37
N LYS A 162 20.00 15.19 19.61
CA LYS A 162 20.67 15.22 20.91
C LYS A 162 21.99 15.97 20.81
N GLU A 163 22.31 16.74 21.85
CA GLU A 163 23.50 17.62 21.85
C GLU A 163 24.82 16.83 21.75
N ASP A 164 24.83 15.55 22.15
CA ASP A 164 25.96 14.63 22.00
C ASP A 164 26.16 14.10 20.57
N GLU A 165 25.14 14.24 19.70
CA GLU A 165 25.21 13.95 18.27
C GLU A 165 25.68 15.16 17.45
N ALA A 166 25.98 16.30 18.10
CA ALA A 166 26.41 17.52 17.43
C ALA A 166 27.77 17.34 16.76
N ASP A 167 27.75 17.08 15.45
CA ASP A 167 28.93 17.08 14.60
C ASP A 167 29.07 18.46 13.93
N ARG A 168 30.15 19.19 14.28
CA ARG A 168 30.42 20.53 13.73
C ARG A 168 30.85 20.50 12.26
N ASP A 169 31.38 19.38 11.80
CA ASP A 169 31.86 19.24 10.43
C ASP A 169 30.76 18.74 9.49
N LYS A 170 29.64 18.26 10.05
CA LYS A 170 28.49 17.79 9.30
C LYS A 170 27.48 18.90 9.01
N PRO A 171 27.16 19.18 7.73
CA PRO A 171 26.11 20.11 7.39
C PRO A 171 24.75 19.66 7.93
N LEU A 172 23.96 20.61 8.43
CA LEU A 172 22.63 20.35 8.99
C LEU A 172 21.73 19.58 8.01
N ASP A 173 21.80 19.91 6.72
CA ASP A 173 20.95 19.27 5.72
C ASP A 173 21.29 17.81 5.48
N GLU A 174 22.56 17.40 5.64
CA GLU A 174 22.94 15.97 5.59
C GLU A 174 22.40 15.23 6.81
N PHE A 175 22.49 15.84 8.00
CA PHE A 175 21.86 15.28 9.21
C PHE A 175 20.34 15.08 9.02
N VAL A 176 19.65 16.09 8.48
CA VAL A 176 18.21 16.02 8.21
C VAL A 176 17.89 14.91 7.21
N LEU A 177 18.62 14.81 6.10
CA LEU A 177 18.37 13.76 5.09
C LEU A 177 18.63 12.35 5.62
N GLU A 178 19.70 12.15 6.39
CA GLU A 178 19.95 10.86 7.02
C GLU A 178 18.81 10.47 7.97
N ARG A 179 18.29 11.40 8.78
CA ARG A 179 17.14 11.13 9.64
C ARG A 179 15.88 10.82 8.84
N VAL A 180 15.63 11.54 7.73
CA VAL A 180 14.52 11.26 6.80
C VAL A 180 14.64 9.85 6.20
N GLU A 181 15.86 9.42 5.86
CA GLU A 181 16.11 8.06 5.36
C GLU A 181 15.86 6.99 6.43
N GLN A 182 16.28 7.25 7.67
CA GLN A 182 16.00 6.35 8.80
C GLN A 182 14.50 6.27 9.10
N LEU A 183 13.75 7.36 8.92
CA LEU A 183 12.31 7.42 9.13
C LEU A 183 11.49 6.69 8.06
N THR A 184 12.10 6.34 6.91
CA THR A 184 11.45 5.61 5.81
C THR A 184 10.76 4.32 6.28
N VAL A 185 11.37 3.59 7.21
CA VAL A 185 10.78 2.34 7.74
C VAL A 185 9.44 2.60 8.43
N PHE A 186 9.30 3.71 9.16
CA PHE A 186 8.06 4.06 9.86
C PHE A 186 6.97 4.50 8.87
N ARG A 187 7.34 5.20 7.79
CA ARG A 187 6.40 5.50 6.70
C ARG A 187 5.82 4.22 6.11
N ASP A 188 6.67 3.25 5.79
CA ASP A 188 6.25 2.01 5.14
C ASP A 188 5.37 1.18 6.08
N GLU A 189 5.70 1.13 7.38
CA GLU A 189 4.87 0.51 8.41
C GLU A 189 3.51 1.20 8.58
N PHE A 190 3.47 2.53 8.59
CA PHE A 190 2.23 3.29 8.62
C PHE A 190 1.35 2.99 7.40
N ILE A 191 1.93 2.95 6.19
CA ILE A 191 1.21 2.60 4.96
C ILE A 191 0.67 1.17 5.03
N LEU A 192 1.46 0.21 5.54
CA LEU A 192 1.01 -1.17 5.73
C LEU A 192 -0.14 -1.27 6.72
N PHE A 193 -0.06 -0.56 7.85
CA PHE A 193 -1.14 -0.46 8.82
C PHE A 193 -2.40 0.13 8.18
N LEU A 194 -2.30 1.30 7.54
CA LEU A 194 -3.40 2.00 6.89
C LEU A 194 -4.14 1.11 5.89
N LYS A 195 -3.40 0.46 4.99
CA LYS A 195 -3.95 -0.47 3.98
C LYS A 195 -4.62 -1.68 4.61
N THR A 196 -4.01 -2.25 5.65
CA THR A 196 -4.56 -3.43 6.32
C THR A 196 -5.81 -3.07 7.12
N TYR A 197 -5.79 -1.96 7.84
CA TYR A 197 -6.91 -1.47 8.63
C TYR A 197 -8.13 -1.22 7.74
N SER A 198 -7.96 -0.45 6.65
CA SER A 198 -9.03 -0.18 5.69
C SER A 198 -9.61 -1.44 5.03
N LYS A 199 -8.77 -2.48 4.83
CA LYS A 199 -9.21 -3.73 4.19
C LYS A 199 -10.00 -4.64 5.12
N TYR A 200 -9.66 -4.67 6.41
CA TYR A 200 -10.17 -5.67 7.36
C TYR A 200 -11.04 -5.08 8.48
N SER A 201 -11.27 -3.77 8.50
CA SER A 201 -12.05 -3.09 9.51
C SER A 201 -12.87 -1.95 8.92
N THR A 202 -13.94 -1.56 9.60
CA THR A 202 -14.62 -0.29 9.31
C THR A 202 -13.65 0.84 9.58
N PHE A 203 -13.52 1.76 8.63
CA PHE A 203 -12.54 2.83 8.71
C PHE A 203 -12.99 3.89 9.72
N ASP A 204 -12.37 3.90 10.90
CA ASP A 204 -12.58 4.94 11.91
C ASP A 204 -11.52 6.04 11.78
N ILE A 205 -11.94 7.20 11.29
CA ILE A 205 -11.06 8.36 11.08
C ILE A 205 -10.50 8.93 12.40
N GLU A 206 -11.20 8.75 13.52
CA GLU A 206 -10.77 9.23 14.84
C GLU A 206 -9.42 8.67 15.28
N ILE A 207 -9.13 7.43 14.87
CA ILE A 207 -7.84 6.77 15.14
C ILE A 207 -6.71 7.58 14.49
N PHE A 208 -6.89 7.99 13.24
CA PHE A 208 -5.89 8.74 12.49
C PHE A 208 -5.86 10.21 12.93
N HIS A 209 -7.00 10.80 13.29
CA HIS A 209 -7.04 12.16 13.85
C HIS A 209 -6.18 12.25 15.12
N LYS A 210 -6.40 11.33 16.08
CA LYS A 210 -5.61 11.27 17.32
C LYS A 210 -4.13 10.98 17.06
N PHE A 211 -3.84 10.14 16.06
CA PHE A 211 -2.46 9.86 15.66
C PHE A 211 -1.74 11.12 15.13
N PHE A 212 -2.34 11.84 14.18
CA PHE A 212 -1.75 13.07 13.65
C PHE A 212 -1.71 14.19 14.70
N GLU A 213 -2.71 14.27 15.59
CA GLU A 213 -2.66 15.16 16.76
C GLU A 213 -1.46 14.82 17.67
N SER A 214 -1.23 13.55 17.96
CA SER A 214 -0.10 13.09 18.77
C SER A 214 1.25 13.44 18.14
N ILE A 215 1.42 13.15 16.84
CA ILE A 215 2.65 13.49 16.10
C ILE A 215 2.87 15.01 16.06
N LEU A 216 1.82 15.77 15.76
CA LEU A 216 1.93 17.23 15.68
C LEU A 216 2.24 17.82 17.06
N SER A 217 1.64 17.29 18.13
CA SER A 217 1.92 17.68 19.51
C SER A 217 3.41 17.55 19.83
N GLN A 218 4.01 16.42 19.49
CA GLN A 218 5.41 16.15 19.79
C GLN A 218 6.36 17.05 19.00
N THR A 219 6.08 17.24 17.71
CA THR A 219 6.93 18.07 16.84
C THR A 219 6.84 19.55 17.18
N VAL A 220 5.65 20.04 17.55
CA VAL A 220 5.45 21.42 18.01
C VAL A 220 6.10 21.65 19.38
N ASN A 221 6.02 20.66 20.28
CA ASN A 221 6.61 20.73 21.62
C ASN A 221 8.09 20.30 21.67
N SER A 222 8.75 20.03 20.54
CA SER A 222 10.19 19.77 20.50
C SER A 222 10.99 21.01 20.93
N LYS A 223 12.16 20.83 21.54
CA LYS A 223 13.04 21.95 21.95
C LYS A 223 13.55 22.75 20.74
N TYR A 224 13.52 22.13 19.57
CA TYR A 224 14.18 22.59 18.37
C TYR A 224 13.23 22.92 17.20
N SER A 225 11.93 23.03 17.48
CA SER A 225 10.87 23.19 16.48
C SER A 225 11.04 24.42 15.57
N ASP A 226 11.81 25.43 15.99
CA ASP A 226 12.06 26.67 15.23
C ASP A 226 13.49 26.78 14.64
N GLN A 227 14.35 25.77 14.81
CA GLN A 227 15.79 25.88 14.51
C GLN A 227 16.25 25.13 13.26
N GLY A 228 15.34 24.62 12.43
CA GLY A 228 15.64 23.81 11.25
C GLY A 228 16.23 22.42 11.55
N ILE A 229 16.77 22.19 12.73
CA ILE A 229 17.34 20.90 13.14
C ILE A 229 16.28 19.80 13.33
N SER A 230 15.03 20.20 13.61
CA SER A 230 13.86 19.32 13.59
C SER A 230 13.20 19.18 12.22
N ASP A 231 13.82 19.65 11.14
CA ASP A 231 13.22 19.63 9.79
C ASP A 231 12.94 18.23 9.26
N HIS A 232 13.64 17.21 9.77
CA HIS A 232 13.35 15.82 9.44
C HIS A 232 11.93 15.41 9.89
N PHE A 233 11.44 15.94 11.01
CA PHE A 233 10.06 15.76 11.43
C PHE A 233 9.07 16.54 10.56
N ASN A 234 9.40 17.78 10.17
CA ASN A 234 8.56 18.56 9.27
C ASN A 234 8.39 17.85 7.91
N PHE A 235 9.50 17.33 7.36
CA PHE A 235 9.51 16.52 6.15
C PHE A 235 8.66 15.26 6.33
N PHE A 236 8.88 14.50 7.41
CA PHE A 236 8.20 13.24 7.65
C PHE A 236 6.70 13.40 7.89
N ASN A 237 6.27 14.45 8.60
CA ASN A 237 4.86 14.77 8.80
C ASN A 237 4.15 15.07 7.48
N TYR A 238 4.79 15.89 6.64
CA TYR A 238 4.32 16.19 5.30
C TYR A 238 4.21 14.90 4.45
N GLU A 239 5.27 14.08 4.45
CA GLU A 239 5.32 12.81 3.72
C GLU A 239 4.19 11.87 4.16
N LEU A 240 4.04 11.63 5.46
CA LEU A 240 2.99 10.76 6.01
C LEU A 240 1.59 11.24 5.65
N PHE A 241 1.31 12.54 5.85
CA PHE A 241 -0.01 13.10 5.58
C PHE A 241 -0.33 13.06 4.09
N LEU A 242 0.66 13.28 3.23
CA LEU A 242 0.49 13.18 1.78
C LEU A 242 0.10 11.76 1.34
N TYR A 243 0.79 10.73 1.85
CA TYR A 243 0.40 9.33 1.58
C TYR A 243 -0.97 8.99 2.14
N PHE A 244 -1.31 9.49 3.33
CA PHE A 244 -2.61 9.30 3.94
C PHE A 244 -3.73 9.92 3.08
N THR A 245 -3.59 11.18 2.66
CA THR A 245 -4.55 11.85 1.80
C THR A 245 -4.69 11.15 0.45
N SER A 246 -3.56 10.80 -0.20
CA SER A 246 -3.59 10.06 -1.46
C SER A 246 -4.31 8.72 -1.33
N PHE A 247 -4.12 8.01 -0.21
CA PHE A 247 -4.84 6.78 0.11
C PHE A 247 -6.35 7.02 0.24
N LEU A 248 -6.78 8.05 1.00
CA LEU A 248 -8.21 8.34 1.18
C LEU A 248 -8.88 8.69 -0.15
N ILE A 249 -8.24 9.52 -0.99
CA ILE A 249 -8.74 9.87 -2.34
C ILE A 249 -8.91 8.61 -3.19
N LYS A 250 -7.90 7.75 -3.23
CA LYS A 250 -7.89 6.52 -4.04
C LYS A 250 -8.98 5.53 -3.64
N ASN A 251 -9.34 5.50 -2.36
CA ASN A 251 -10.38 4.62 -1.83
C ASN A 251 -11.76 5.30 -1.72
N GLU A 252 -11.91 6.52 -2.25
CA GLU A 252 -13.15 7.32 -2.19
C GLU A 252 -13.67 7.59 -0.76
N LEU A 253 -12.76 7.64 0.22
CA LEU A 253 -13.04 7.94 1.63
C LEU A 253 -13.13 9.46 1.86
N PHE A 254 -14.06 10.10 1.15
CA PHE A 254 -14.17 11.55 1.11
C PHE A 254 -14.78 12.15 2.38
N GLU A 255 -15.63 11.42 3.09
CA GLU A 255 -16.21 11.88 4.35
C GLU A 255 -15.14 11.92 5.45
N GLU A 256 -14.28 10.91 5.48
CA GLU A 256 -13.15 10.82 6.39
C GLU A 256 -12.06 11.85 6.04
N LEU A 257 -11.81 12.07 4.75
CA LEU A 257 -10.92 13.14 4.31
C LEU A 257 -11.47 14.51 4.68
N HIS A 258 -12.77 14.75 4.47
CA HIS A 258 -13.40 15.99 4.93
C HIS A 258 -13.24 16.16 6.45
N TYR A 259 -13.50 15.11 7.22
CA TYR A 259 -13.39 15.15 8.67
C TYR A 259 -12.01 15.63 9.13
N ILE A 260 -10.93 15.01 8.67
CA ILE A 260 -9.58 15.36 9.13
C ILE A 260 -9.09 16.73 8.63
N LEU A 261 -9.61 17.21 7.50
CA LEU A 261 -9.22 18.52 6.95
C LEU A 261 -9.96 19.69 7.60
N TYR A 262 -11.16 19.47 8.14
CA TYR A 262 -11.99 20.53 8.72
C TYR A 262 -12.06 20.52 10.25
N ASN A 263 -11.64 19.43 10.91
CA ASN A 263 -11.54 19.39 12.37
C ASN A 263 -10.11 19.70 12.82
N PRO A 264 -9.91 20.66 13.75
CA PRO A 264 -8.58 20.99 14.23
C PRO A 264 -8.00 19.89 15.13
N PHE A 265 -6.68 19.78 15.13
CA PHE A 265 -5.90 19.08 16.16
C PHE A 265 -5.78 19.99 17.39
N LEU A 266 -6.13 19.48 18.57
CA LEU A 266 -6.20 20.24 19.81
C LEU A 266 -4.91 20.03 20.62
N LEU A 267 -4.03 21.04 20.61
CA LEU A 267 -2.68 20.89 21.16
C LEU A 267 -2.42 21.81 22.35
N SER A 268 -1.82 21.26 23.40
CA SER A 268 -1.24 22.05 24.49
C SER A 268 0.25 22.27 24.24
N LYS A 269 0.68 23.55 24.21
CA LYS A 269 2.09 23.93 24.07
C LYS A 269 2.69 24.22 25.44
N ARG A 270 3.60 23.39 25.96
CA ARG A 270 4.46 23.64 27.16
C ARG A 270 3.94 24.78 28.08
N ASP A 271 2.79 24.58 28.75
CA ASP A 271 2.12 25.51 29.68
C ASP A 271 1.19 26.61 29.11
N ARG A 272 0.82 26.54 27.83
CA ARG A 272 -0.20 27.37 27.19
C ARG A 272 -1.56 26.67 27.14
N PRO A 273 -2.65 27.46 27.02
CA PRO A 273 -3.97 26.92 26.72
C PRO A 273 -3.94 26.02 25.47
N ILE A 274 -4.91 25.11 25.39
CA ILE A 274 -5.12 24.28 24.21
C ILE A 274 -5.39 25.21 23.00
N GLU A 275 -4.61 25.05 21.95
CA GLU A 275 -4.72 25.78 20.69
C GLU A 275 -5.20 24.83 19.58
N PRO A 276 -6.20 25.23 18.77
CA PRO A 276 -6.59 24.46 17.59
C PRO A 276 -5.60 24.68 16.45
N LEU A 277 -4.97 23.60 15.96
CA LEU A 277 -4.11 23.63 14.78
C LEU A 277 -4.72 22.79 13.65
N MET A 278 -4.86 23.36 12.46
CA MET A 278 -5.35 22.66 11.28
C MET A 278 -4.26 21.82 10.60
N TYR A 279 -4.67 20.92 9.71
CA TYR A 279 -3.79 19.98 8.99
C TYR A 279 -2.62 20.61 8.24
N TYR A 280 -2.74 21.86 7.76
CA TYR A 280 -1.63 22.54 7.09
C TYR A 280 -0.41 22.79 8.00
N HIS A 281 -0.53 22.63 9.32
CA HIS A 281 0.63 22.61 10.21
C HIS A 281 1.50 21.35 10.10
N LEU A 282 1.03 20.30 9.42
CA LEU A 282 1.85 19.14 9.04
C LEU A 282 2.76 19.44 7.84
N ASN A 283 2.52 20.55 7.13
CA ASN A 283 3.28 21.01 5.99
C ASN A 283 4.17 22.23 6.34
N LYS A 284 4.90 22.13 7.45
CA LYS A 284 5.86 23.18 7.81
C LYS A 284 7.04 23.21 6.83
N PRO A 285 7.58 24.41 6.52
CA PRO A 285 8.74 24.53 5.62
C PRO A 285 9.96 23.76 6.13
N VAL A 286 10.67 23.10 5.21
CA VAL A 286 11.90 22.35 5.47
C VAL A 286 13.09 23.19 5.00
N GLY A 287 13.42 24.24 5.75
CA GLY A 287 14.40 25.26 5.38
C GLY A 287 15.83 24.73 5.21
N SER A 288 16.19 23.71 6.00
CA SER A 288 17.47 23.00 5.87
C SER A 288 17.68 22.42 4.47
N LEU A 289 16.63 21.89 3.82
CA LEU A 289 16.71 21.35 2.46
C LEU A 289 16.53 22.43 1.40
N ASN A 290 15.38 23.12 1.43
CA ASN A 290 14.99 24.03 0.35
C ASN A 290 15.88 25.28 0.25
N LYS A 291 16.43 25.73 1.38
CA LYS A 291 17.43 26.80 1.42
C LYS A 291 18.83 26.24 1.65
N GLY A 292 19.06 25.57 2.78
CA GLY A 292 20.39 25.15 3.22
C GLY A 292 21.13 24.28 2.20
N ARG A 293 20.55 23.12 1.85
CA ARG A 293 21.14 22.19 0.86
C ARG A 293 21.23 22.81 -0.52
N ASN A 294 20.15 23.45 -0.97
CA ASN A 294 20.05 24.01 -2.31
C ASN A 294 21.13 25.08 -2.56
N GLU A 295 21.37 25.97 -1.59
CA GLU A 295 22.42 26.98 -1.63
C GLU A 295 23.81 26.36 -1.46
N ARG A 296 24.03 25.50 -0.45
CA ARG A 296 25.35 24.90 -0.14
C ARG A 296 25.90 24.07 -1.29
N LEU A 297 25.05 23.27 -1.94
CA LEU A 297 25.44 22.38 -3.04
C LEU A 297 25.22 23.00 -4.43
N LEU A 298 24.75 24.26 -4.50
CA LEU A 298 24.44 24.96 -5.75
C LEU A 298 23.53 24.13 -6.68
N LEU A 299 22.53 23.45 -6.11
CA LEU A 299 21.72 22.49 -6.87
C LEU A 299 20.81 23.18 -7.90
N ASN A 300 20.49 24.47 -7.68
CA ASN A 300 19.56 25.24 -8.50
C ASN A 300 18.21 24.51 -8.68
N ARG A 301 17.74 23.85 -7.62
CA ARG A 301 16.43 23.18 -7.60
C ARG A 301 15.34 24.16 -7.21
N ALA A 302 14.15 23.95 -7.75
CA ALA A 302 12.97 24.71 -7.38
C ALA A 302 12.48 24.35 -5.96
N ASP A 303 12.48 23.05 -5.64
CA ASP A 303 12.06 22.52 -4.34
C ASP A 303 12.76 21.17 -4.07
N VAL A 304 13.69 21.16 -3.12
CA VAL A 304 14.46 19.97 -2.73
C VAL A 304 13.60 18.98 -1.95
N THR A 305 12.61 19.46 -1.19
CA THR A 305 11.63 18.60 -0.52
C THR A 305 10.85 17.79 -1.56
N ALA A 306 10.37 18.44 -2.63
CA ALA A 306 9.66 17.75 -3.71
C ALA A 306 10.54 16.71 -4.43
N ASP A 307 11.80 17.05 -4.73
CA ASP A 307 12.77 16.12 -5.32
C ASP A 307 12.96 14.89 -4.43
N THR A 308 13.16 15.11 -3.13
CA THR A 308 13.37 14.04 -2.15
C THR A 308 12.14 13.13 -2.08
N ILE A 309 10.91 13.66 -2.05
CA ILE A 309 9.68 12.85 -2.08
C ILE A 309 9.60 11.99 -3.35
N LYS A 310 9.92 12.58 -4.51
CA LYS A 310 9.87 11.88 -5.80
C LYS A 310 10.87 10.72 -5.87
N GLU A 311 12.05 10.87 -5.29
CA GLU A 311 13.10 9.84 -5.29
C GLU A 311 12.75 8.63 -4.41
N ARG A 312 11.92 8.82 -3.37
CA ARG A 312 11.61 7.80 -2.36
C ARG A 312 10.18 7.29 -2.38
N ILE A 313 9.47 7.39 -3.51
CA ILE A 313 8.06 7.00 -3.61
C ILE A 313 7.87 5.53 -3.17
N HIS A 314 6.94 5.30 -2.25
CA HIS A 314 6.56 3.96 -1.82
C HIS A 314 5.87 3.19 -2.97
N GLU A 315 6.30 1.95 -3.22
CA GLU A 315 5.89 1.10 -4.37
C GLU A 315 4.38 0.98 -4.61
N GLY A 316 3.57 1.11 -3.56
CA GLY A 316 2.12 1.06 -3.63
C GLY A 316 1.40 2.35 -4.07
N PHE A 317 2.14 3.39 -4.49
CA PHE A 317 1.62 4.68 -4.96
C PHE A 317 2.34 5.11 -6.24
N VAL A 318 1.69 5.95 -7.04
CA VAL A 318 2.32 6.61 -8.19
C VAL A 318 2.44 8.11 -7.96
N PHE A 319 3.46 8.73 -8.57
CA PHE A 319 3.77 10.14 -8.30
C PHE A 319 2.61 11.09 -8.61
N ASP A 320 1.87 10.85 -9.69
CA ASP A 320 0.71 11.69 -10.06
C ASP A 320 -0.42 11.63 -9.02
N GLU A 321 -0.61 10.49 -8.32
CA GLU A 321 -1.57 10.38 -7.22
C GLU A 321 -1.16 11.24 -6.01
N LEU A 322 0.15 11.39 -5.78
CA LEU A 322 0.67 12.25 -4.72
C LEU A 322 0.56 13.74 -5.10
N LYS A 323 0.87 14.10 -6.36
CA LYS A 323 0.69 15.48 -6.84
C LYS A 323 -0.77 15.94 -6.74
N GLU A 324 -1.71 15.09 -7.13
CA GLU A 324 -3.14 15.39 -7.01
C GLU A 324 -3.57 15.59 -5.56
N ALA A 325 -3.09 14.74 -4.64
CA ALA A 325 -3.32 14.90 -3.21
C ALA A 325 -2.76 16.23 -2.68
N ASP A 326 -1.53 16.57 -3.04
CA ASP A 326 -0.84 17.80 -2.60
C ASP A 326 -1.58 19.07 -3.05
N ILE A 327 -2.07 19.07 -4.31
CA ILE A 327 -2.87 20.16 -4.88
C ILE A 327 -4.24 20.25 -4.21
N LEU A 328 -4.89 19.11 -3.95
CA LEU A 328 -6.19 19.10 -3.27
C LEU A 328 -6.08 19.71 -1.87
N LEU A 329 -5.03 19.37 -1.11
CA LEU A 329 -4.78 19.94 0.21
C LEU A 329 -4.59 21.46 0.14
N TYR A 330 -3.85 21.95 -0.84
CA TYR A 330 -3.77 23.38 -1.10
C TYR A 330 -5.14 24.01 -1.40
N TYR A 331 -5.92 23.41 -2.30
CA TYR A 331 -7.23 23.96 -2.64
C TYR A 331 -8.19 23.98 -1.45
N VAL A 332 -8.28 22.90 -0.67
CA VAL A 332 -9.12 22.88 0.54
C VAL A 332 -8.69 23.98 1.52
N SER A 333 -7.38 24.24 1.67
CA SER A 333 -6.91 25.34 2.52
C SER A 333 -7.37 26.72 2.02
N CYS A 334 -7.58 26.89 0.71
CA CYS A 334 -8.14 28.12 0.15
C CYS A 334 -9.63 28.30 0.50
N PHE A 335 -10.39 27.22 0.71
CA PHE A 335 -11.78 27.31 1.19
C PHE A 335 -11.88 27.63 2.70
N GLN A 336 -10.78 27.43 3.41
CA GLN A 336 -10.63 27.77 4.84
C GLN A 336 -9.95 29.13 5.02
N PHE A 337 -9.78 29.89 3.93
CA PHE A 337 -9.11 31.18 3.91
C PHE A 337 -9.74 32.17 4.88
N ASP A 338 -8.90 32.75 5.74
CA ASP A 338 -9.19 33.98 6.46
C ASP A 338 -8.18 35.06 6.00
N PRO A 339 -8.65 36.17 5.41
CA PRO A 339 -7.78 37.22 4.87
C PRO A 339 -6.85 37.85 5.90
N VAL A 340 -7.15 37.74 7.20
CA VAL A 340 -6.31 38.25 8.27
C VAL A 340 -5.09 37.35 8.50
N THR A 341 -5.18 36.06 8.20
CA THR A 341 -4.23 35.04 8.65
C THR A 341 -3.58 34.25 7.50
N PHE A 342 -4.15 34.29 6.29
CA PHE A 342 -3.83 33.39 5.18
C PHE A 342 -2.35 33.25 4.77
N GLY A 343 -1.53 34.30 4.92
CA GLY A 343 -0.10 34.25 4.58
C GLY A 343 0.75 33.35 5.48
N HIS A 344 0.22 32.95 6.64
CA HIS A 344 0.94 32.14 7.63
C HIS A 344 0.35 30.74 7.84
N PHE A 345 -0.81 30.43 7.24
CA PHE A 345 -1.65 29.28 7.62
C PHE A 345 -2.34 28.62 6.41
N ALA A 346 -1.57 28.31 5.37
CA ALA A 346 -2.06 27.57 4.19
C ALA A 346 -1.14 26.39 3.87
N TRP A 347 -1.69 25.36 3.22
CA TRP A 347 -0.89 24.24 2.73
C TRP A 347 -0.05 24.68 1.53
N TRP A 348 1.25 24.37 1.51
CA TRP A 348 2.13 24.63 0.37
C TRP A 348 2.30 23.37 -0.49
N PRO A 349 1.83 23.38 -1.76
CA PRO A 349 1.83 22.20 -2.60
C PRO A 349 3.20 21.97 -3.27
N HIS A 350 4.20 21.50 -2.51
CA HIS A 350 5.58 21.31 -2.97
C HIS A 350 5.70 20.55 -4.30
N LEU A 351 4.89 19.52 -4.54
CA LEU A 351 5.03 18.67 -5.72
C LEU A 351 4.59 19.35 -7.02
N THR A 352 4.02 20.56 -6.94
CA THR A 352 3.60 21.31 -8.12
C THR A 352 4.75 21.92 -8.93
N VAL A 353 5.99 21.86 -8.42
CA VAL A 353 7.20 22.12 -9.22
C VAL A 353 7.42 21.13 -10.37
N TYR A 354 6.74 19.98 -10.34
CA TYR A 354 6.78 18.96 -11.39
C TYR A 354 5.67 19.11 -12.42
N ASN A 355 4.98 20.24 -12.42
CA ASN A 355 3.87 20.62 -13.28
C ASN A 355 2.70 19.61 -13.25
N THR A 356 1.50 20.11 -12.96
CA THR A 356 0.30 19.28 -12.98
C THR A 356 -0.82 20.06 -13.62
N TYR A 357 -1.25 19.60 -14.80
CA TYR A 357 -2.32 20.26 -15.57
C TYR A 357 -3.64 19.50 -15.52
N ARG A 358 -3.64 18.27 -15.02
CA ARG A 358 -4.81 17.40 -14.95
C ARG A 358 -5.03 16.92 -13.53
N LEU A 359 -6.28 17.00 -13.09
CA LEU A 359 -6.72 16.56 -11.76
C LEU A 359 -7.88 15.58 -11.94
N PRO A 360 -7.59 14.29 -12.17
CA PRO A 360 -8.60 13.25 -12.35
C PRO A 360 -9.75 13.27 -11.32
N LEU A 361 -9.48 13.56 -10.06
CA LEU A 361 -10.46 13.72 -8.99
C LEU A 361 -11.52 14.76 -9.36
N ILE A 362 -11.10 15.92 -9.87
CA ILE A 362 -11.99 17.02 -10.23
C ILE A 362 -12.60 16.81 -11.62
N GLU A 363 -11.82 16.32 -12.59
CA GLU A 363 -12.30 16.05 -13.94
C GLU A 363 -13.44 15.01 -13.95
N LYS A 364 -13.40 14.03 -13.04
CA LYS A 364 -14.47 13.04 -12.83
C LYS A 364 -15.78 13.65 -12.33
N CYS A 365 -15.80 14.90 -11.83
CA CYS A 365 -17.03 15.59 -11.44
C CYS A 365 -17.97 15.86 -12.62
N ILE A 366 -17.56 15.56 -13.85
CA ILE A 366 -18.48 15.44 -14.99
C ILE A 366 -19.62 14.43 -14.74
N SER A 367 -19.38 13.44 -13.86
CA SER A 367 -20.41 12.54 -13.32
C SER A 367 -21.08 13.15 -12.09
N GLU A 368 -22.41 13.20 -12.08
CA GLU A 368 -23.23 13.68 -10.96
C GLU A 368 -23.00 12.83 -9.71
N ARG A 369 -22.94 11.50 -9.86
CA ARG A 369 -22.62 10.57 -8.76
C ARG A 369 -21.27 10.90 -8.12
N HIS A 370 -20.23 11.13 -8.92
CA HIS A 370 -18.89 11.46 -8.40
C HIS A 370 -18.85 12.84 -7.77
N PHE A 371 -19.44 13.84 -8.43
CA PHE A 371 -19.54 15.21 -7.89
C PHE A 371 -20.23 15.22 -6.52
N ASN A 372 -21.32 14.47 -6.36
CA ASN A 372 -22.03 14.38 -5.09
C ASN A 372 -21.19 13.80 -3.95
N LYS A 373 -20.19 12.97 -4.24
CA LYS A 373 -19.23 12.47 -3.25
C LYS A 373 -18.14 13.49 -2.92
N VAL A 374 -17.65 14.22 -3.92
CA VAL A 374 -16.47 15.09 -3.79
C VAL A 374 -16.80 16.49 -3.28
N LYS A 375 -18.00 17.02 -3.58
CA LYS A 375 -18.39 18.40 -3.24
C LYS A 375 -18.29 18.73 -1.74
N ILE A 376 -18.39 17.71 -0.87
CA ILE A 376 -18.26 17.87 0.58
C ILE A 376 -16.89 18.41 0.98
N LEU A 377 -15.81 18.06 0.25
CA LEU A 377 -14.45 18.55 0.51
C LEU A 377 -14.31 20.07 0.35
N PHE A 378 -15.27 20.70 -0.31
CA PHE A 378 -15.33 22.16 -0.54
C PHE A 378 -16.51 22.80 0.21
N GLU A 379 -17.12 22.06 1.14
CA GLU A 379 -18.32 22.43 1.91
C GLU A 379 -19.47 22.96 1.04
N ALA A 380 -19.64 22.43 -0.18
CA ALA A 380 -20.67 22.88 -1.12
C ALA A 380 -21.84 21.88 -1.18
N LYS A 381 -23.09 22.37 -1.08
CA LYS A 381 -24.30 21.55 -1.22
C LYS A 381 -24.58 21.18 -2.66
N ASP A 382 -24.29 22.08 -3.58
CA ASP A 382 -24.52 21.92 -5.01
C ASP A 382 -23.49 22.68 -5.85
N LYS A 383 -23.67 22.59 -7.16
CA LYS A 383 -22.78 23.19 -8.16
C LYS A 383 -22.75 24.71 -8.10
N GLU A 384 -23.88 25.35 -7.83
CA GLU A 384 -23.99 26.82 -7.81
C GLU A 384 -23.35 27.40 -6.55
N GLU A 385 -23.53 26.73 -5.41
CA GLU A 385 -22.82 27.10 -4.18
C GLU A 385 -21.30 26.92 -4.33
N LEU A 386 -20.83 25.82 -4.94
CA LEU A 386 -19.41 25.63 -5.22
C LEU A 386 -18.86 26.75 -6.11
N LYS A 387 -19.57 27.09 -7.19
CA LYS A 387 -19.19 28.17 -8.10
C LYS A 387 -19.05 29.51 -7.38
N SER A 388 -20.05 29.84 -6.56
CA SER A 388 -20.06 31.08 -5.77
C SER A 388 -18.87 31.16 -4.80
N LYS A 389 -18.53 30.06 -4.13
CA LYS A 389 -17.36 29.99 -3.24
C LYS A 389 -16.04 30.16 -3.99
N VAL A 390 -15.89 29.53 -5.16
CA VAL A 390 -14.69 29.67 -6.00
C VAL A 390 -14.51 31.10 -6.51
N GLU A 391 -15.61 31.77 -6.88
CA GLU A 391 -15.59 33.18 -7.27
C GLU A 391 -15.16 34.08 -6.11
N LEU A 392 -15.69 33.85 -4.90
CA LEU A 392 -15.29 34.58 -3.69
C LEU A 392 -13.79 34.40 -3.37
N ILE A 393 -13.28 33.17 -3.44
CA ILE A 393 -11.84 32.85 -3.27
C ILE A 393 -10.97 33.64 -4.25
N LYS A 394 -11.41 33.75 -5.51
CA LYS A 394 -10.70 34.51 -6.54
C LYS A 394 -10.69 36.02 -6.25
N GLU A 395 -11.82 36.57 -5.80
CA GLU A 395 -11.96 37.98 -5.43
C GLU A 395 -11.08 38.33 -4.24
N GLN A 396 -11.06 37.48 -3.21
CA GLN A 396 -10.22 37.62 -2.02
C GLN A 396 -8.73 37.39 -2.31
N GLY A 397 -8.39 36.77 -3.44
CA GLY A 397 -7.02 36.46 -3.81
C GLY A 397 -6.40 35.32 -3.01
N ALA A 398 -7.21 34.47 -2.39
CA ALA A 398 -6.76 33.31 -1.63
C ALA A 398 -5.93 32.34 -2.50
N ASP A 399 -6.32 32.15 -3.76
CA ASP A 399 -5.60 31.28 -4.68
C ASP A 399 -4.40 31.98 -5.38
N ARG A 400 -3.93 33.12 -4.86
CA ARG A 400 -2.82 33.92 -5.45
C ARG A 400 -1.49 33.77 -4.72
N ILE A 401 -1.23 32.62 -4.09
CA ILE A 401 0.13 32.34 -3.56
C ILE A 401 1.16 32.62 -4.65
N GLN A 402 2.32 33.17 -4.27
CA GLN A 402 3.37 33.46 -5.23
C GLN A 402 3.86 32.12 -5.78
N ARG A 403 3.42 31.75 -6.99
CA ARG A 403 3.61 30.39 -7.51
C ARG A 403 5.06 30.09 -7.86
N PHE A 404 5.96 31.07 -7.96
CA PHE A 404 7.38 30.90 -8.27
C PHE A 404 7.61 29.90 -9.42
N HIS A 405 8.15 28.72 -9.12
CA HIS A 405 8.42 27.63 -10.06
C HIS A 405 7.29 26.58 -10.14
N ASN A 406 6.23 26.75 -9.36
CA ASN A 406 5.07 25.85 -9.32
C ASN A 406 4.09 26.18 -10.44
N GLU A 407 3.73 25.17 -11.24
CA GLU A 407 2.81 25.32 -12.35
C GLU A 407 1.62 24.36 -12.20
N PHE A 408 0.50 24.92 -11.75
CA PHE A 408 -0.76 24.20 -11.58
C PHE A 408 -1.94 25.17 -11.78
N PRO A 409 -3.15 24.69 -12.14
CA PRO A 409 -4.28 25.56 -12.43
C PRO A 409 -4.70 26.42 -11.23
N HIS A 410 -5.19 27.62 -11.50
CA HIS A 410 -5.95 28.39 -10.51
C HIS A 410 -7.28 27.71 -10.22
N LEU A 411 -7.81 27.81 -9.01
CA LEU A 411 -9.05 27.17 -8.58
C LEU A 411 -10.24 27.49 -9.52
N VAL A 412 -10.30 28.73 -10.02
CA VAL A 412 -11.30 29.17 -11.01
C VAL A 412 -11.22 28.43 -12.35
N ASN A 413 -10.05 27.89 -12.69
CA ASN A 413 -9.80 27.14 -13.93
C ASN A 413 -9.84 25.62 -13.71
N VAL A 414 -9.92 25.15 -12.46
CA VAL A 414 -9.91 23.72 -12.11
C VAL A 414 -11.28 23.08 -12.35
N PHE A 415 -12.34 23.80 -12.01
CA PHE A 415 -13.71 23.33 -12.16
C PHE A 415 -14.31 23.77 -13.49
N ASP A 416 -14.70 22.81 -14.32
CA ASP A 416 -15.53 23.06 -15.51
C ASP A 416 -17.02 23.02 -15.11
N PHE A 417 -17.55 24.14 -14.61
CA PHE A 417 -18.92 24.25 -14.12
C PHE A 417 -20.01 23.99 -15.18
N GLU A 418 -19.67 24.05 -16.46
CA GLU A 418 -20.57 23.67 -17.56
C GLU A 418 -20.66 22.15 -17.72
N LYS A 419 -19.62 21.42 -17.31
CA LYS A 419 -19.55 19.96 -17.41
C LYS A 419 -19.91 19.23 -16.12
N ILE A 420 -19.79 19.86 -14.95
CA ILE A 420 -20.10 19.22 -13.66
C ILE A 420 -21.54 18.67 -13.65
N GLY A 421 -21.67 17.39 -13.29
CA GLY A 421 -22.97 16.71 -13.19
C GLY A 421 -23.67 16.46 -14.52
N LYS A 422 -22.97 16.57 -15.66
CA LYS A 422 -23.56 16.39 -16.99
C LYS A 422 -24.01 14.95 -17.26
N PHE A 423 -23.34 13.96 -16.68
CA PHE A 423 -23.73 12.55 -16.77
C PHE A 423 -24.25 12.05 -15.43
N LYS A 424 -25.44 11.45 -15.41
CA LYS A 424 -26.08 10.92 -14.21
C LYS A 424 -25.40 9.66 -13.68
#